data_AF-A0A832JZB5-F1
#
_entry.id   AF-A0A832JZB5-F1
#
_cell.length_a   1.000
_cell.length_b   1.000
_cell.length_c   1.000
_cell.angle_alpha   90.00
_cell.angle_beta   90.00
_cell.angle_gamma   90.00
#
_symmetry.space_group_name_H-M   'P 1'
#
loop_
_entity.id
_entity.type
_entity.pdbx_description
1 polymer ?
#
loop_
_entity_poly.entity_id
_entity_poly.type
_entity_poly.pdbx_seq_one_letter_code
_entity_poly.pdbx_strand_id
1 'polypeptide(L)'
;MSDLNNLKRRLVEYLTRKAPGVLDLFNIYCILTYKVDCITLLFTSPSKLYYIVLTHYRGDFMSADYAFTIAFLGPLAILLNRTNITQELLELARTSRDKEFLELLIKCLRGCGS
;
A
#
# COMPACT_ATOMS: atom_id res chain seq x y z
N MET A 1 -15.72 8.43 -1.43
CA MET A 1 -15.78 6.96 -1.66
C MET A 1 -15.49 6.60 -3.11
N SER A 2 -16.04 7.32 -4.10
CA SER A 2 -15.73 7.13 -5.53
C SER A 2 -14.22 7.23 -5.85
N ASP A 3 -13.54 8.26 -5.32
CA ASP A 3 -12.13 8.53 -5.68
C ASP A 3 -11.16 7.48 -5.15
N LEU A 4 -11.41 6.98 -3.93
CA LEU A 4 -10.59 5.94 -3.32
C LEU A 4 -10.75 4.61 -4.06
N ASN A 5 -11.97 4.29 -4.49
CA ASN A 5 -12.23 3.11 -5.32
C ASN A 5 -11.57 3.23 -6.70
N ASN A 6 -11.55 4.44 -7.29
CA ASN A 6 -10.85 4.69 -8.54
C ASN A 6 -9.33 4.55 -8.38
N LEU A 7 -8.76 5.10 -7.30
CA LEU A 7 -7.34 4.92 -6.98
C LEU A 7 -6.99 3.44 -6.78
N LYS A 8 -7.81 2.71 -6.02
CA LYS A 8 -7.68 1.26 -5.83
C LYS A 8 -7.62 0.54 -7.17
N ARG A 9 -8.58 0.79 -8.07
CA ARG A 9 -8.62 0.20 -9.42
C ARG A 9 -7.36 0.54 -10.22
N ARG A 10 -6.96 1.81 -10.26
CA ARG A 10 -5.74 2.25 -10.97
C ARG A 10 -4.48 1.59 -10.42
N LEU A 11 -4.42 1.37 -9.11
CA LEU A 11 -3.30 0.66 -8.47
C LEU A 11 -3.25 -0.81 -8.89
N VAL A 12 -4.40 -1.51 -8.90
CA VAL A 12 -4.47 -2.90 -9.40
C VAL A 12 -3.95 -2.98 -10.84
N GLU A 13 -4.44 -2.11 -11.72
CA GLU A 13 -4.04 -2.06 -13.13
C GLU A 13 -2.53 -1.78 -13.28
N TYR A 14 -1.99 -0.86 -12.48
CA TYR A 14 -0.57 -0.52 -12.50
C TYR A 14 0.30 -1.73 -12.07
N LEU A 15 -0.03 -2.35 -10.93
CA LEU A 15 0.75 -3.44 -10.36
C LEU A 15 0.68 -4.70 -11.21
N THR A 16 -0.48 -5.03 -11.75
CA THR A 16 -0.65 -6.18 -12.65
C THR A 16 0.21 -6.04 -13.92
N ARG A 17 0.40 -4.82 -14.42
CA ARG A 17 1.23 -4.56 -15.61
C ARG A 17 2.73 -4.50 -15.31
N LYS A 18 3.12 -3.97 -14.15
CA LYS A 18 4.53 -3.66 -13.85
C LYS A 18 5.22 -4.69 -12.97
N ALA A 19 4.49 -5.36 -12.09
CA ALA A 19 5.05 -6.31 -11.14
C ALA A 19 4.03 -7.43 -10.76
N PRO A 20 3.49 -8.19 -11.73
CA PRO A 20 2.47 -9.20 -11.46
C PRO A 20 2.93 -10.24 -10.42
N GLY A 21 4.15 -10.77 -10.57
CA GLY A 21 4.66 -11.82 -9.67
C GLY A 21 4.81 -11.39 -8.21
N VAL A 22 5.10 -10.12 -7.94
CA VAL A 22 5.19 -9.59 -6.56
C VAL A 22 3.80 -9.53 -5.93
N LEU A 23 2.81 -9.06 -6.70
CA LEU A 23 1.43 -8.99 -6.22
C LEU A 23 0.86 -10.38 -5.97
N ASP A 24 1.12 -11.35 -6.85
CA ASP A 24 0.67 -12.74 -6.69
C ASP A 24 1.26 -13.39 -5.44
N LEU A 25 2.58 -13.25 -5.22
CA LEU A 25 3.25 -13.78 -4.05
C LEU A 25 2.65 -13.23 -2.75
N PHE A 26 2.54 -11.90 -2.63
CA PHE A 26 1.99 -11.31 -1.41
C PHE A 26 0.50 -11.63 -1.25
N ASN A 27 -0.27 -11.71 -2.35
CA ASN A 27 -1.68 -12.08 -2.28
C ASN A 27 -1.89 -13.46 -1.65
N ILE A 28 -1.01 -14.43 -1.91
CA ILE A 28 -1.05 -15.74 -1.24
C ILE A 28 -0.94 -15.55 0.28
N TYR A 29 0.03 -14.77 0.77
CA TYR A 29 0.19 -14.51 2.20
C TYR A 29 -1.02 -13.75 2.79
N CYS A 30 -1.52 -12.72 2.09
CA CYS A 30 -2.68 -11.93 2.48
C CYS A 30 -3.93 -12.81 2.62
N ILE A 31 -4.19 -13.69 1.65
CA ILE A 31 -5.34 -14.60 1.65
C ILE A 31 -5.19 -15.68 2.74
N LEU A 32 -4.01 -16.27 2.91
CA LEU A 32 -3.80 -17.30 3.93
C LEU A 32 -3.99 -16.73 5.35
N THR A 33 -3.47 -15.53 5.61
CA THR A 33 -3.43 -14.92 6.95
C THR A 33 -4.73 -14.18 7.30
N TYR A 34 -5.27 -13.39 6.37
CA TYR A 34 -6.38 -12.48 6.63
C TYR A 34 -7.62 -12.70 5.74
N LYS A 35 -7.60 -13.69 4.82
CA LYS A 35 -8.71 -14.01 3.90
C LYS A 35 -9.10 -12.85 2.96
N VAL A 36 -8.17 -11.92 2.72
CA VAL A 36 -8.39 -10.71 1.91
C VAL A 36 -7.15 -10.47 1.05
N ASP A 37 -7.30 -9.94 -0.17
CA ASP A 37 -6.17 -9.63 -1.06
C ASP A 37 -5.39 -8.40 -0.59
N CYS A 38 -4.13 -8.27 -1.02
CA CYS A 38 -3.24 -7.23 -0.53
C CYS A 38 -3.69 -5.81 -0.89
N ILE A 39 -4.36 -5.62 -2.03
CA ILE A 39 -4.85 -4.29 -2.41
C ILE A 39 -6.00 -3.90 -1.51
N THR A 40 -6.95 -4.80 -1.26
CA THR A 40 -7.99 -4.54 -0.27
C THR A 40 -7.38 -4.24 1.10
N LEU A 41 -6.40 -5.03 1.54
CA LEU A 41 -5.70 -4.82 2.80
C LEU A 41 -5.01 -3.44 2.88
N LEU A 42 -4.36 -2.99 1.82
CA LEU A 42 -3.71 -1.68 1.76
C LEU A 42 -4.69 -0.52 1.99
N PHE A 43 -5.94 -0.67 1.54
CA PHE A 43 -7.00 0.33 1.66
C PHE A 43 -7.91 0.15 2.88
N THR A 44 -7.69 -0.87 3.71
CA THR A 44 -8.48 -1.10 4.94
C THR A 44 -7.62 -1.20 6.20
N SER A 45 -6.44 -1.81 6.09
CA SER A 45 -5.52 -2.07 7.20
C SER A 45 -4.07 -2.18 6.67
N PRO A 46 -3.47 -1.07 6.19
CA PRO A 46 -2.12 -1.06 5.62
C PRO A 46 -1.06 -1.62 6.57
N SER A 47 -1.22 -1.46 7.88
CA SER A 47 -0.33 -2.04 8.89
C SER A 47 -0.27 -3.57 8.86
N LYS A 48 -1.40 -4.23 8.62
CA LYS A 48 -1.46 -5.69 8.48
C LYS A 48 -0.73 -6.16 7.22
N LEU A 49 -0.76 -5.36 6.15
CA LEU A 49 -0.04 -5.67 4.92
C LEU A 49 1.45 -5.50 5.15
N TYR A 50 1.84 -4.41 5.80
CA TYR A 50 3.22 -4.20 6.21
C TYR A 50 3.74 -5.35 7.08
N TYR A 51 2.94 -5.82 8.04
CA TYR A 51 3.29 -6.97 8.88
C TYR A 51 3.52 -8.27 8.08
N ILE A 52 2.73 -8.52 7.03
CA ILE A 52 2.98 -9.64 6.11
C ILE A 52 4.33 -9.50 5.43
N VAL A 53 4.66 -8.31 4.92
CA VAL A 53 5.95 -8.04 4.28
C VAL A 53 7.09 -8.22 5.29
N LEU A 54 6.96 -7.66 6.49
CA LEU A 54 7.94 -7.82 7.56
C LEU A 54 8.17 -9.30 7.92
N THR A 55 7.11 -10.09 7.98
CA THR A 55 7.19 -11.52 8.27
C THR A 55 7.88 -12.29 7.15
N HIS A 56 7.62 -11.94 5.88
CA HIS A 56 8.32 -12.51 4.73
C HIS A 56 9.84 -12.26 4.82
N TYR A 57 10.24 -11.07 5.25
CA TYR A 57 11.64 -10.71 5.51
C TYR A 57 12.13 -11.07 6.92
N ARG A 58 11.44 -11.98 7.62
CA ARG A 58 11.84 -12.53 8.93
C ARG A 58 12.09 -11.46 10.02
N GLY A 59 11.36 -10.36 9.96
CA GLY A 59 11.50 -9.25 10.91
C GLY A 59 12.57 -8.22 10.57
N ASP A 60 13.24 -8.32 9.41
CA ASP A 60 14.15 -7.27 8.97
C ASP A 60 13.37 -6.04 8.45
N PHE A 61 13.32 -5.01 9.31
CA PHE A 61 12.63 -3.76 9.02
C PHE A 61 13.21 -3.03 7.81
N MET A 62 14.52 -3.10 7.57
CA MET A 62 15.14 -2.37 6.45
C MET A 62 14.70 -2.96 5.11
N SER A 63 14.74 -4.29 4.97
CA SER A 63 14.23 -4.97 3.78
C SER A 63 12.71 -4.81 3.63
N ALA A 64 11.95 -4.89 4.73
CA ALA A 64 10.50 -4.73 4.69
C ALA A 64 10.08 -3.31 4.28
N ASP A 65 10.71 -2.28 4.85
CA ASP A 65 10.48 -0.87 4.53
C ASP A 65 10.75 -0.62 3.05
N TYR A 66 11.89 -1.11 2.55
CA TYR A 66 12.27 -0.98 1.15
C TYR A 66 11.29 -1.70 0.21
N ALA A 67 10.96 -2.97 0.50
CA ALA A 67 10.07 -3.77 -0.32
C ALA A 67 8.63 -3.21 -0.33
N PHE A 68 8.11 -2.82 0.84
CA PHE A 68 6.78 -2.24 0.96
C PHE A 68 6.68 -0.90 0.21
N THR A 69 7.74 -0.09 0.32
CA THR A 69 7.86 1.17 -0.41
C THR A 69 7.80 0.95 -1.92
N ILE A 70 8.62 0.04 -2.46
CA ILE A 70 8.69 -0.18 -3.91
C ILE A 70 7.42 -0.87 -4.44
N ALA A 71 6.93 -1.88 -3.74
CA ALA A 71 5.83 -2.70 -4.21
C ALA A 71 4.46 -2.00 -4.10
N PHE A 72 4.25 -1.16 -3.08
CA PHE A 72 2.93 -0.59 -2.80
C PHE A 72 2.93 0.95 -2.77
N LEU A 73 3.82 1.57 -1.98
CA LEU A 73 3.73 3.01 -1.72
C LEU A 73 4.23 3.87 -2.89
N GLY A 74 5.30 3.48 -3.58
CA GLY A 74 5.83 4.16 -4.76
C GLY A 74 4.79 4.22 -5.89
N PRO A 75 4.17 3.09 -6.28
CA PRO A 75 3.05 3.07 -7.21
C PRO A 75 1.88 3.98 -6.78
N LEU A 76 1.50 3.96 -5.50
CA LEU A 76 0.48 4.86 -4.96
C LEU A 76 0.87 6.34 -5.13
N ALA A 77 2.09 6.69 -4.76
CA ALA A 77 2.63 8.04 -4.84
C ALA A 77 2.69 8.56 -6.29
N ILE A 78 3.06 7.70 -7.24
CA ILE A 78 3.03 7.99 -8.67
C ILE A 78 1.60 8.27 -9.14
N LEU A 79 0.63 7.42 -8.78
CA LEU A 79 -0.77 7.57 -9.19
C LEU A 79 -1.45 8.81 -8.60
N LEU A 80 -0.99 9.26 -7.43
CA LEU A 80 -1.38 10.48 -6.75
C LEU A 80 -0.59 11.72 -7.19
N ASN A 81 0.44 11.56 -8.03
CA ASN A 81 1.38 12.61 -8.42
C ASN A 81 2.02 13.33 -7.22
N ARG A 82 2.37 12.58 -6.16
CA ARG A 82 2.90 13.08 -4.89
C ARG A 82 3.98 12.14 -4.36
N THR A 83 5.22 12.28 -4.82
CA THR A 83 6.32 11.37 -4.41
C THR A 83 6.74 11.54 -2.95
N ASN A 84 6.53 12.73 -2.39
CA ASN A 84 6.95 13.11 -1.03
C ASN A 84 6.15 12.44 0.10
N ILE A 85 4.99 11.83 -0.18
CA ILE A 85 4.15 11.21 0.87
C ILE A 85 4.59 9.80 1.23
N THR A 86 5.48 9.20 0.45
CA THR A 86 5.86 7.79 0.57
C THR A 86 6.41 7.44 1.95
N GLN A 87 7.29 8.29 2.49
CA GLN A 87 7.89 8.09 3.81
C GLN A 87 6.85 8.23 4.93
N GLU A 88 5.92 9.18 4.81
CA GLU A 88 4.85 9.38 5.79
C GLU A 88 3.88 8.18 5.79
N LEU A 89 3.48 7.71 4.60
CA LEU A 89 2.65 6.52 4.46
C LEU A 89 3.33 5.27 5.05
N LEU A 90 4.64 5.11 4.85
CA LEU A 90 5.41 4.01 5.42
C LEU A 90 5.37 4.07 6.95
N GLU A 91 5.66 5.24 7.53
CA GLU A 91 5.67 5.42 8.98
C GLU A 91 4.29 5.10 9.58
N LEU A 92 3.21 5.57 8.95
CA LEU A 92 1.84 5.30 9.39
C LEU A 92 1.49 3.82 9.33
N ALA A 93 1.87 3.12 8.26
CA ALA A 93 1.65 1.67 8.15
C ALA A 93 2.47 0.90 9.21
N ARG A 94 3.75 1.24 9.36
CA ARG A 94 4.67 0.61 10.32
C ARG A 94 4.22 0.79 11.77
N THR A 95 3.66 1.96 12.10
CA THR A 95 3.20 2.29 13.46
C THR A 95 1.73 1.97 13.71
N SER A 96 1.08 1.20 12.83
CA SER A 96 -0.33 0.79 12.96
C SER A 96 -1.35 1.93 12.98
N ARG A 97 -1.03 3.06 12.34
CA ARG A 97 -1.90 4.24 12.21
C ARG A 97 -2.74 4.20 10.94
N ASP A 98 -3.47 3.10 10.76
CA ASP A 98 -4.23 2.79 9.54
C ASP A 98 -5.24 3.88 9.14
N LYS A 99 -5.94 4.46 10.12
CA LYS A 99 -6.93 5.52 9.87
C LYS A 99 -6.26 6.75 9.26
N GLU A 100 -5.14 7.17 9.82
CA GLU A 100 -4.40 8.35 9.38
C GLU A 100 -3.74 8.14 8.02
N PHE A 101 -3.31 6.91 7.74
CA PHE A 101 -2.87 6.52 6.40
C PHE A 101 -3.97 6.76 5.36
N LEU A 102 -5.19 6.31 5.64
CA LEU A 102 -6.33 6.50 4.72
C LEU A 102 -6.73 7.98 4.61
N GLU A 103 -6.69 8.72 5.72
CA GLU A 103 -6.95 10.17 5.72
C GLU A 103 -5.92 10.93 4.87
N LEU A 104 -4.64 10.56 4.93
CA LEU A 104 -3.59 11.13 4.09
C LEU A 104 -3.86 10.86 2.60
N LEU A 105 -4.22 9.61 2.24
CA LEU A 105 -4.60 9.29 0.84
C LEU A 105 -5.80 10.12 0.37
N ILE A 106 -6.84 10.27 1.21
CA ILE A 106 -8.02 11.07 0.88
C ILE A 106 -7.66 12.55 0.73
N LYS A 107 -6.79 13.08 1.60
CA LYS A 107 -6.30 14.46 1.51
C LYS A 107 -5.55 14.69 0.20
N CYS A 108 -4.68 13.75 -0.20
CA CYS A 108 -3.97 13.82 -1.48
C CYS A 108 -4.92 13.80 -2.68
N LEU A 109 -5.97 12.96 -2.64
CA LEU A 109 -6.99 12.90 -3.69
C LEU A 109 -7.80 14.20 -3.80
N ARG A 110 -8.16 14.82 -2.67
CA ARG A 110 -8.90 16.09 -2.64
C ARG A 110 -8.04 17.31 -3.02
N GLY A 111 -6.73 17.20 -2.86
CA GLY A 111 -5.74 18.20 -3.29
C GLY A 111 -5.49 18.22 -4.81
N CYS A 112 -6.20 17.42 -5.61
CA CYS A 112 -6.29 17.56 -7.07
C CYS A 112 -7.31 18.64 -7.45
N GLY A 113 -7.03 19.87 -7.03
CA GLY A 113 -7.78 21.08 -7.34
C GLY A 113 -6.88 22.30 -7.15
N SER A 114 -5.77 22.33 -7.87
CA SER A 114 -4.86 23.48 -7.99
C SER A 114 -4.34 23.53 -9.41
#